data_AF-A0A423WUL0-F1
#
_entry.id   AF-A0A423WUL0-F1
#
_cell.length_a   1.000
_cell.length_b   1.000
_cell.length_c   1.000
_cell.angle_alpha   90.00
_cell.angle_beta   90.00
_cell.angle_gamma   90.00
#
_symmetry.space_group_name_H-M   'P 1'
#
loop_
_entity.id
_entity.type
_entity.pdbx_description
1 polymer ?
#
loop_
_entity_poly.entity_id
_entity_poly.type
_entity_poly.pdbx_seq_one_letter_code
_entity_poly.pdbx_strand_id
1 'polypeptide(L)'
;MASRLSHDEDAVALFSAIVPTLAHVSYGSTSPRDAVLRCLQSRVLMVGAGGIGCELLKNIVLLGFGDIHVVDLDTIDLSNLNRQFLFRHEHIKKSKALVAKEVAQKFNPKVKIEAHHANIKEAQFSVEWFRGFNIVFNALDNMDARRHVNKMCLAADVPLIESGTTGFNGQVQVIKKGVTACYDCTPKETPKSFPVCTIRSTPSQPIHCIVWGKSYLLNEMFGASEDESAFDHTQDQDNAEEIGELKKESEALKKIREAVGSEEFPQLLFDKVFKADIERLRSMEDMWKSRQAPQALDYKALMEQASEAIASKESILQDGQKVWTLEESLVVFNDSLERLSKRMLELKSAHDGSGPAPMIEFDKDDEDTLDFVAASANIRSTIFGIERKSRFDIKQMAGNIIPAIATTNAIVAGLCVLQAFKVLKGEYNKVKEVK
;
A
#
# COMPACT_ATOMS: atom_id res chain seq x y z
N MET A 1 30.36 40.69 7.95
CA MET A 1 30.49 39.86 9.17
C MET A 1 29.43 40.21 10.23
N ALA A 2 29.12 41.49 10.47
CA ALA A 2 28.07 41.91 11.41
C ALA A 2 26.63 41.52 11.03
N SER A 3 26.29 41.37 9.74
CA SER A 3 24.92 41.04 9.29
C SER A 3 24.54 39.56 9.39
N ARG A 4 25.51 38.65 9.54
CA ARG A 4 25.25 37.21 9.78
C ARG A 4 25.01 36.92 11.26
N LEU A 5 25.67 37.68 12.14
CA LEU A 5 25.51 37.56 13.60
C LEU A 5 24.11 37.99 14.08
N SER A 6 23.48 38.99 13.44
CA SER A 6 22.13 39.44 13.82
C SER A 6 21.02 38.44 13.42
N HIS A 7 21.21 37.68 12.33
CA HIS A 7 20.24 36.67 11.92
C HIS A 7 20.28 35.41 12.80
N ASP A 8 21.45 35.08 13.37
CA ASP A 8 21.62 33.99 14.32
C ASP A 8 20.96 34.31 15.69
N GLU A 9 21.00 35.57 16.14
CA GLU A 9 20.34 35.97 17.39
C GLU A 9 18.80 35.87 17.31
N ASP A 10 18.20 36.25 16.17
CA ASP A 10 16.75 36.16 15.97
C ASP A 10 16.24 34.72 15.87
N ALA A 11 17.02 33.81 15.28
CA ALA A 11 16.68 32.39 15.21
C ALA A 11 16.77 31.71 16.59
N VAL A 12 17.74 32.13 17.42
CA VAL A 12 17.90 31.67 18.81
C VAL A 12 16.79 32.22 19.72
N ALA A 13 16.33 33.45 19.49
CA ALA A 13 15.20 34.05 20.20
C ALA A 13 13.87 33.32 19.90
N LEU A 14 13.64 32.96 18.63
CA LEU A 14 12.48 32.18 18.21
C LEU A 14 12.47 30.78 18.86
N PHE A 15 13.64 30.13 18.98
CA PHE A 15 13.76 28.83 19.63
C PHE A 15 13.59 28.90 21.16
N SER A 16 14.12 29.96 21.79
CA SER A 16 13.94 30.22 23.23
C SER A 16 12.47 30.45 23.60
N ALA A 17 11.65 30.92 22.65
CA ALA A 17 10.21 31.07 22.80
C ALA A 17 9.42 29.74 22.57
N ILE A 18 9.95 28.80 21.77
CA ILE A 18 9.26 27.56 21.37
C ILE A 18 9.60 26.37 22.29
N VAL A 19 10.82 26.31 22.86
CA VAL A 19 11.25 25.22 23.77
C VAL A 19 11.89 25.79 25.06
N PRO A 20 11.10 26.33 26.00
CA PRO A 20 11.61 26.99 27.21
C PRO A 20 12.44 26.06 28.12
N THR A 21 12.18 24.75 28.06
CA THR A 21 12.76 23.73 28.95
C THR A 21 14.21 23.35 28.64
N LEU A 22 14.76 23.74 27.47
CA LEU A 22 16.14 23.43 27.11
C LEU A 22 17.15 24.51 27.51
N ALA A 23 16.70 25.67 28.00
CA ALA A 23 17.57 26.76 28.42
C ALA A 23 18.41 26.44 29.68
N HIS A 24 18.05 25.41 30.45
CA HIS A 24 18.69 25.08 31.74
C HIS A 24 19.51 23.78 31.75
N VAL A 25 19.80 23.21 30.58
CA VAL A 25 20.37 21.87 30.43
C VAL A 25 21.88 22.00 30.14
N SER A 26 22.72 21.94 31.19
CA SER A 26 24.19 21.97 31.12
C SER A 26 24.75 20.63 30.64
N TYR A 27 25.26 20.55 29.40
CA TYR A 27 25.88 19.32 28.86
C TYR A 27 27.10 19.64 27.96
N GLY A 28 28.10 18.75 28.01
CA GLY A 28 29.48 18.99 27.56
C GLY A 28 29.75 19.17 26.06
N SER A 29 30.96 19.68 25.79
CA SER A 29 31.79 19.88 24.57
C SER A 29 31.17 20.29 23.22
N THR A 30 29.86 20.26 23.02
CA THR A 30 29.18 20.88 21.86
C THR A 30 27.91 21.55 22.37
N SER A 31 27.83 22.87 22.20
CA SER A 31 26.73 23.64 22.80
C SER A 31 25.40 23.30 22.12
N PRO A 32 24.25 23.41 22.81
CA PRO A 32 22.93 23.32 22.18
C PRO A 32 22.77 24.26 20.98
N ARG A 33 23.49 25.40 20.97
CA ARG A 33 23.53 26.36 19.87
C ARG A 33 24.09 25.74 18.59
N ASP A 34 25.16 24.94 18.68
CA ASP A 34 25.80 24.33 17.51
C ASP A 34 24.88 23.31 16.82
N ALA A 35 24.05 22.61 17.59
CA ALA A 35 23.08 21.65 17.05
C ALA A 35 21.99 22.36 16.24
N VAL A 36 21.47 23.45 16.80
CA VAL A 36 20.40 24.25 16.19
C VAL A 36 20.91 24.93 14.93
N LEU A 37 22.11 25.53 14.96
CA LEU A 37 22.72 26.14 13.78
C LEU A 37 22.89 25.13 12.64
N ARG A 38 23.31 23.90 12.96
CA ARG A 38 23.41 22.82 11.96
C ARG A 38 22.05 22.42 11.38
N CYS A 39 20.98 22.42 12.16
CA CYS A 39 19.63 22.21 11.65
C CYS A 39 19.22 23.33 10.68
N LEU A 40 19.41 24.59 11.07
CA LEU A 40 19.08 25.75 10.23
C LEU A 40 19.82 25.75 8.89
N GLN A 41 21.04 25.21 8.85
CA GLN A 41 21.86 25.12 7.64
C GLN A 41 21.71 23.79 6.89
N SER A 42 20.96 22.83 7.44
CA SER A 42 20.84 21.51 6.85
C SER A 42 19.88 21.48 5.68
N ARG A 43 20.30 20.77 4.63
CA ARG A 43 19.49 20.34 3.52
C ARG A 43 19.07 18.90 3.74
N VAL A 44 17.78 18.64 3.81
CA VAL A 44 17.22 17.34 4.19
C VAL A 44 16.27 16.80 3.15
N LEU A 45 16.29 15.48 2.98
CA LEU A 45 15.35 14.76 2.13
C LEU A 45 14.41 13.95 3.01
N MET A 46 13.11 14.12 2.83
CA MET A 46 12.07 13.29 3.42
C MET A 46 11.37 12.52 2.31
N VAL A 47 11.45 11.19 2.35
CA VAL A 47 10.80 10.30 1.38
C VAL A 47 9.54 9.71 2.02
N GLY A 48 8.38 10.14 1.53
CA GLY A 48 7.05 9.82 2.05
C GLY A 48 6.42 10.97 2.84
N ALA A 49 5.18 11.31 2.49
CA ALA A 49 4.32 12.32 3.10
C ALA A 49 3.06 11.69 3.72
N GLY A 50 3.13 10.40 4.09
CA GLY A 50 2.08 9.66 4.79
C GLY A 50 1.98 9.99 6.28
N GLY A 51 1.59 9.00 7.11
CA GLY A 51 1.35 9.19 8.54
C GLY A 51 2.56 9.74 9.30
N ILE A 52 3.70 9.04 9.24
CA ILE A 52 4.97 9.52 9.82
C ILE A 52 5.42 10.81 9.13
N GLY A 53 5.28 10.89 7.80
CA GLY A 53 5.75 12.01 6.99
C GLY A 53 5.12 13.35 7.38
N CYS A 54 3.81 13.39 7.62
CA CYS A 54 3.12 14.61 8.09
C CYS A 54 3.65 15.09 9.45
N GLU A 55 3.79 14.19 10.41
CA GLU A 55 4.29 14.50 11.76
C GLU A 55 5.77 14.91 11.73
N LEU A 56 6.56 14.23 10.91
CA LEU A 56 7.98 14.52 10.75
C LEU A 56 8.17 15.89 10.10
N LEU A 57 7.45 16.19 9.02
CA LEU A 57 7.51 17.49 8.33
C LEU A 57 7.16 18.64 9.28
N LYS A 58 6.09 18.49 10.07
CA LYS A 58 5.77 19.45 11.14
C LYS A 58 6.95 19.67 12.07
N ASN A 59 7.56 18.60 12.58
CA ASN A 59 8.66 18.70 13.54
C ASN A 59 9.87 19.41 12.92
N ILE A 60 10.32 19.02 11.72
CA ILE A 60 11.52 19.61 11.11
C ILE A 60 11.30 21.06 10.66
N VAL A 61 10.08 21.43 10.24
CA VAL A 61 9.72 22.82 9.91
C VAL A 61 9.66 23.69 11.16
N LEU A 62 9.04 23.23 12.24
CA LEU A 62 8.97 23.96 13.51
C LEU A 62 10.35 24.11 14.18
N LEU A 63 11.24 23.15 13.97
CA LEU A 63 12.63 23.23 14.43
C LEU A 63 13.53 24.07 13.51
N GLY A 64 13.02 24.51 12.36
CA GLY A 64 13.71 25.43 11.46
C GLY A 64 14.73 24.78 10.52
N PHE A 65 14.60 23.49 10.20
CA PHE A 65 15.47 22.86 9.20
C PHE A 65 15.43 23.67 7.88
N GLY A 66 16.60 24.09 7.39
CA GLY A 66 16.69 25.18 6.41
C GLY A 66 16.11 24.88 5.03
N ASP A 67 16.47 23.74 4.45
CA ASP A 67 16.06 23.33 3.10
C ASP A 67 15.52 21.89 3.11
N ILE A 68 14.23 21.73 2.90
CA ILE A 68 13.52 20.45 3.01
C ILE A 68 12.99 20.04 1.64
N HIS A 69 13.42 18.88 1.15
CA HIS A 69 12.84 18.24 -0.01
C HIS A 69 11.90 17.12 0.43
N VAL A 70 10.67 17.10 -0.09
CA VAL A 70 9.65 16.08 0.17
C VAL A 70 9.32 15.36 -1.12
N VAL A 71 9.43 14.03 -1.14
CA VAL A 71 9.07 13.19 -2.28
C VAL A 71 7.96 12.24 -1.88
N ASP A 72 6.85 12.23 -2.61
CA ASP A 72 5.76 11.25 -2.45
C ASP A 72 5.06 11.05 -3.81
N LEU A 73 4.69 9.80 -4.12
CA LEU A 73 4.07 9.45 -5.41
C LEU A 73 2.54 9.42 -5.36
N ASP A 74 1.95 9.46 -4.17
CA ASP A 74 0.53 9.25 -3.98
C ASP A 74 -0.28 10.55 -4.01
N THR A 75 -1.57 10.36 -4.26
CA THR A 75 -2.61 11.36 -3.99
C THR A 75 -3.32 11.07 -2.66
N ILE A 76 -4.01 12.07 -2.13
CA ILE A 76 -4.70 12.01 -0.83
C ILE A 76 -6.01 11.23 -0.96
N ASP A 77 -6.22 10.28 -0.06
CA ASP A 77 -7.46 9.53 0.06
C ASP A 77 -8.22 9.83 1.37
N LEU A 78 -9.54 9.59 1.41
CA LEU A 78 -10.37 9.79 2.61
C LEU A 78 -9.83 8.98 3.80
N SER A 79 -9.39 7.75 3.55
CA SER A 79 -8.82 6.85 4.55
C SER A 79 -7.54 7.40 5.22
N ASN A 80 -6.93 8.44 4.65
CA ASN A 80 -5.70 9.05 5.16
C ASN A 80 -5.96 10.08 6.27
N LEU A 81 -7.14 10.72 6.27
CA LEU A 81 -7.42 11.92 7.08
C LEU A 81 -7.41 11.69 8.58
N ASN A 82 -7.58 10.44 9.04
CA ASN A 82 -7.54 10.09 10.47
C ASN A 82 -6.13 10.18 11.09
N ARG A 83 -5.06 10.22 10.27
CA ARG A 83 -3.67 10.12 10.74
C ARG A 83 -2.65 10.96 9.97
N GLN A 84 -3.09 11.66 8.92
CA GLN A 84 -2.25 12.54 8.09
C GLN A 84 -2.77 13.96 8.21
N PHE A 85 -2.50 14.59 9.36
CA PHE A 85 -3.18 15.81 9.80
C PHE A 85 -2.89 17.06 8.95
N LEU A 86 -1.95 17.00 7.99
CA LEU A 86 -1.75 18.07 7.00
C LEU A 86 -2.88 18.09 5.95
N PHE A 87 -3.65 17.02 5.82
CA PHE A 87 -4.66 16.87 4.78
C PHE A 87 -6.08 17.10 5.31
N ARG A 88 -6.98 17.51 4.42
CA ARG A 88 -8.38 17.85 4.69
C ARG A 88 -9.24 17.26 3.58
N HIS A 89 -10.56 17.22 3.78
CA HIS A 89 -11.50 16.68 2.79
C HIS A 89 -11.38 17.36 1.42
N GLU A 90 -11.17 18.68 1.38
CA GLU A 90 -10.95 19.46 0.15
C GLU A 90 -9.64 19.15 -0.60
N HIS A 91 -8.76 18.35 0.01
CA HIS A 91 -7.50 17.92 -0.58
C HIS A 91 -7.57 16.52 -1.21
N ILE A 92 -8.69 15.80 -1.09
CA ILE A 92 -8.84 14.46 -1.66
C ILE A 92 -8.53 14.48 -3.17
N LYS A 93 -7.82 13.44 -3.64
CA LYS A 93 -7.25 13.26 -4.98
C LYS A 93 -6.15 14.25 -5.40
N LYS A 94 -5.75 15.21 -4.56
CA LYS A 94 -4.56 16.05 -4.80
C LYS A 94 -3.29 15.34 -4.33
N SER A 95 -2.14 15.75 -4.86
CA SER A 95 -0.82 15.21 -4.48
C SER A 95 -0.52 15.38 -2.99
N LYS A 96 -0.08 14.31 -2.31
CA LYS A 96 0.36 14.39 -0.91
C LYS A 96 1.55 15.33 -0.74
N ALA A 97 2.58 15.20 -1.58
CA ALA A 97 3.80 16.01 -1.49
C ALA A 97 3.50 17.51 -1.64
N LEU A 98 2.72 17.89 -2.66
CA LEU A 98 2.45 19.30 -2.94
C LEU A 98 1.56 19.94 -1.86
N VAL A 99 0.50 19.25 -1.42
CA VAL A 99 -0.38 19.76 -0.35
C VAL A 99 0.36 19.80 1.00
N ALA A 100 1.19 18.80 1.30
CA ALA A 100 1.98 18.78 2.53
C ALA A 100 2.92 19.99 2.60
N LYS A 101 3.58 20.33 1.48
CA LYS A 101 4.36 21.58 1.36
C LYS A 101 3.51 22.81 1.63
N GLU A 102 2.37 22.96 0.93
CA GLU A 102 1.54 24.15 1.06
C GLU A 102 1.08 24.39 2.50
N VAL A 103 0.66 23.33 3.19
CA VAL A 103 0.18 23.42 4.58
C VAL A 103 1.35 23.61 5.56
N ALA A 104 2.44 22.85 5.43
CA ALA A 104 3.58 22.94 6.35
C ALA A 104 4.33 24.28 6.21
N GLN A 105 4.39 24.88 5.02
CA GLN A 105 5.00 26.19 4.79
C GLN A 105 4.35 27.28 5.66
N LYS A 106 3.06 27.14 6.01
CA LYS A 106 2.33 28.06 6.89
C LYS A 106 2.82 27.99 8.34
N PHE A 107 3.44 26.88 8.77
CA PHE A 107 3.97 26.74 10.12
C PHE A 107 5.25 27.56 10.34
N ASN A 108 6.09 27.67 9.31
CA ASN A 108 7.29 28.49 9.35
C ASN A 108 7.68 28.98 7.94
N PRO A 109 7.28 30.21 7.56
CA PRO A 109 7.55 30.76 6.22
C PRO A 109 9.03 30.94 5.87
N LYS A 110 9.94 30.89 6.85
CA LYS A 110 11.39 31.06 6.64
C LYS A 110 12.07 29.79 6.14
N VAL A 111 11.46 28.62 6.34
CA VAL A 111 11.99 27.32 5.89
C VAL A 111 11.72 27.15 4.40
N LYS A 112 12.71 26.71 3.62
CA LYS A 112 12.52 26.38 2.22
C LYS A 112 11.98 24.95 2.11
N ILE A 113 10.80 24.80 1.48
CA ILE A 113 10.22 23.47 1.20
C ILE A 113 10.07 23.28 -0.31
N GLU A 114 10.66 22.20 -0.82
CA GLU A 114 10.53 21.74 -2.19
C GLU A 114 9.79 20.39 -2.22
N ALA A 115 8.73 20.28 -3.03
CA ALA A 115 7.90 19.09 -3.07
C ALA A 115 7.92 18.47 -4.46
N HIS A 116 8.04 17.16 -4.50
CA HIS A 116 8.15 16.34 -5.69
C HIS A 116 7.02 15.31 -5.66
N HIS A 117 6.03 15.47 -6.53
CA HIS A 117 5.04 14.42 -6.79
C HIS A 117 5.66 13.42 -7.77
N ALA A 118 6.37 12.43 -7.24
CA ALA A 118 7.18 11.52 -8.05
C ALA A 118 7.51 10.24 -7.30
N ASN A 119 7.83 9.19 -8.04
CA ASN A 119 8.40 7.98 -7.48
C ASN A 119 9.91 8.20 -7.21
N ILE A 120 10.36 7.95 -5.98
CA ILE A 120 11.77 8.14 -5.58
C ILE A 120 12.77 7.33 -6.42
N LYS A 121 12.29 6.29 -7.13
CA LYS A 121 13.08 5.44 -8.02
C LYS A 121 13.30 6.03 -9.42
N GLU A 122 12.70 7.18 -9.74
CA GLU A 122 12.88 7.85 -11.03
C GLU A 122 14.33 8.33 -11.22
N ALA A 123 14.79 8.34 -12.47
CA ALA A 123 16.19 8.61 -12.83
C ALA A 123 16.72 9.98 -12.37
N GLN A 124 15.83 10.96 -12.19
CA GLN A 124 16.18 12.30 -11.70
C GLN A 124 16.74 12.28 -10.27
N PHE A 125 16.35 11.30 -9.44
CA PHE A 125 16.83 11.14 -8.07
C PHE A 125 18.12 10.31 -8.02
N SER A 126 19.14 10.78 -8.73
CA SER A 126 20.44 10.10 -8.85
C SER A 126 21.25 10.08 -7.55
N VAL A 127 22.30 9.24 -7.50
CA VAL A 127 23.24 9.21 -6.36
C VAL A 127 23.87 10.59 -6.10
N GLU A 128 24.13 11.36 -7.16
CA GLU A 128 24.67 12.72 -7.04
C GLU A 128 23.66 13.67 -6.40
N TRP A 129 22.37 13.52 -6.73
CA TRP A 129 21.31 14.30 -6.08
C TRP A 129 21.22 13.96 -4.59
N PHE A 130 21.25 12.67 -4.23
CA PHE A 130 21.29 12.22 -2.83
C PHE A 130 22.48 12.81 -2.06
N ARG A 131 23.67 12.88 -2.69
CA ARG A 131 24.90 13.44 -2.09
C ARG A 131 24.75 14.91 -1.65
N GLY A 132 23.81 15.64 -2.23
CA GLY A 132 23.51 17.03 -1.88
C GLY A 132 22.77 17.22 -0.54
N PHE A 133 22.38 16.14 0.14
CA PHE A 133 21.67 16.21 1.42
C PHE A 133 22.58 15.90 2.61
N ASN A 134 22.33 16.56 3.74
CA ASN A 134 23.02 16.28 4.99
C ASN A 134 22.47 15.03 5.70
N ILE A 135 21.17 14.78 5.55
CA ILE A 135 20.47 13.64 6.14
C ILE A 135 19.22 13.31 5.33
N VAL A 136 18.90 12.02 5.24
CA VAL A 136 17.68 11.50 4.61
C VAL A 136 16.78 10.87 5.67
N PHE A 137 15.46 11.07 5.56
CA PHE A 137 14.46 10.43 6.39
C PHE A 137 13.54 9.56 5.52
N ASN A 138 13.38 8.29 5.90
CA ASN A 138 12.35 7.43 5.35
C ASN A 138 11.08 7.50 6.19
N ALA A 139 9.97 7.80 5.52
CA ALA A 139 8.59 7.74 6.02
C ALA A 139 7.71 6.90 5.07
N LEU A 140 8.32 5.84 4.51
CA LEU A 140 7.75 4.95 3.49
C LEU A 140 6.99 3.77 4.12
N ASP A 141 6.06 3.18 3.39
CA ASP A 141 5.23 2.04 3.83
C ASP A 141 5.52 0.73 3.08
N ASN A 142 6.35 0.77 2.03
CA ASN A 142 6.69 -0.41 1.23
C ASN A 142 8.20 -0.72 1.30
N MET A 143 8.50 -2.02 1.29
CA MET A 143 9.87 -2.53 1.47
C MET A 143 10.79 -2.21 0.28
N ASP A 144 10.25 -2.21 -0.93
CA ASP A 144 11.03 -1.99 -2.15
C ASP A 144 11.61 -0.57 -2.20
N ALA A 145 10.80 0.46 -1.95
CA ALA A 145 11.26 1.84 -1.88
C ALA A 145 12.24 2.07 -0.72
N ARG A 146 12.00 1.45 0.45
CA ARG A 146 12.94 1.52 1.59
C ARG A 146 14.32 0.94 1.22
N ARG A 147 14.34 -0.22 0.56
CA ARG A 147 15.58 -0.84 0.05
C ARG A 147 16.28 0.03 -0.99
N HIS A 148 15.51 0.64 -1.90
CA HIS A 148 16.07 1.58 -2.87
C HIS A 148 16.74 2.77 -2.19
N VAL A 149 16.03 3.49 -1.31
CA VAL A 149 16.58 4.64 -0.59
C VAL A 149 17.79 4.25 0.28
N ASN A 150 17.74 3.09 0.94
CA ASN A 150 18.89 2.53 1.67
C ASN A 150 20.13 2.42 0.76
N LYS A 151 19.99 1.79 -0.42
CA LYS A 151 21.11 1.66 -1.38
C LYS A 151 21.62 3.02 -1.85
N MET A 152 20.72 3.96 -2.13
CA MET A 152 21.09 5.32 -2.56
C MET A 152 21.88 6.07 -1.48
N CYS A 153 21.45 6.00 -0.23
CA CYS A 153 22.14 6.62 0.90
C CYS A 153 23.53 6.00 1.14
N LEU A 154 23.66 4.67 1.04
CA LEU A 154 24.96 3.98 1.12
C LEU A 154 25.90 4.33 -0.04
N ALA A 155 25.35 4.52 -1.26
CA ALA A 155 26.13 4.92 -2.42
C ALA A 155 26.59 6.38 -2.34
N ALA A 156 25.72 7.27 -1.88
CA ALA A 156 25.99 8.70 -1.72
C ALA A 156 26.79 9.04 -0.45
N ASP A 157 26.92 8.08 0.47
CA ASP A 157 27.49 8.23 1.81
C ASP A 157 26.76 9.25 2.71
N VAL A 158 25.44 9.32 2.56
CA VAL A 158 24.55 10.20 3.34
C VAL A 158 23.85 9.39 4.44
N PRO A 159 23.80 9.88 5.69
CA PRO A 159 23.11 9.18 6.77
C PRO A 159 21.60 9.13 6.51
N LEU A 160 21.01 7.96 6.79
CA LEU A 160 19.58 7.70 6.66
C LEU A 160 18.97 7.44 8.04
N ILE A 161 17.84 8.07 8.32
CA ILE A 161 16.96 7.72 9.43
C ILE A 161 15.80 6.93 8.87
N GLU A 162 15.84 5.62 9.11
CA GLU A 162 14.78 4.68 8.78
C GLU A 162 13.74 4.64 9.89
N SER A 163 12.46 4.57 9.52
CA SER A 163 11.38 4.48 10.50
C SER A 163 10.19 3.66 9.99
N GLY A 164 9.37 3.16 10.90
CA GLY A 164 8.15 2.46 10.55
C GLY A 164 7.18 2.35 11.72
N THR A 165 5.91 2.12 11.42
CA THR A 165 4.85 1.91 12.40
C THR A 165 3.95 0.74 12.00
N THR A 166 3.38 0.07 13.00
CA THR A 166 2.35 -0.97 12.83
C THR A 166 1.48 -0.99 14.09
N GLY A 167 0.27 -0.45 13.98
CA GLY A 167 -0.66 -0.27 15.11
C GLY A 167 -0.04 0.59 16.21
N PHE A 168 0.16 0.00 17.38
CA PHE A 168 0.78 0.64 18.54
C PHE A 168 2.30 0.51 18.59
N ASN A 169 2.89 -0.25 17.67
CA ASN A 169 4.33 -0.48 17.62
C ASN A 169 4.97 0.47 16.59
N GLY A 170 6.22 0.86 16.84
CA GLY A 170 6.98 1.63 15.88
C GLY A 170 8.47 1.65 16.20
N GLN A 171 9.29 1.89 15.18
CA GLN A 171 10.73 1.82 15.30
C GLN A 171 11.44 2.93 14.55
N VAL A 172 12.65 3.27 15.02
CA VAL A 172 13.58 4.21 14.38
C VAL A 172 14.98 3.61 14.38
N GLN A 173 15.66 3.63 13.23
CA GLN A 173 17.03 3.14 13.05
C GLN A 173 17.86 4.19 12.30
N VAL A 174 19.10 4.41 12.76
CA VAL A 174 20.08 5.23 12.03
C VAL A 174 20.99 4.32 11.20
N ILE A 175 21.09 4.62 9.91
CA ILE A 175 21.93 3.93 8.94
C ILE A 175 23.02 4.89 8.46
N LYS A 176 24.28 4.54 8.71
CA LYS A 176 25.46 5.25 8.19
C LYS A 176 26.49 4.22 7.71
N LYS A 177 26.89 4.35 6.43
CA LYS A 177 27.88 3.47 5.79
C LYS A 177 29.15 3.35 6.63
N GLY A 178 29.61 2.11 6.82
CA GLY A 178 30.84 1.81 7.57
C GLY A 178 30.73 2.03 9.08
N VAL A 179 29.56 2.45 9.61
CA VAL A 179 29.38 2.75 11.04
C VAL A 179 28.26 1.90 11.65
N THR A 180 27.09 1.84 11.01
CA THR A 180 25.94 1.06 11.51
C THR A 180 25.44 0.05 10.47
N ALA A 181 24.68 -0.94 10.92
CA ALA A 181 24.03 -1.92 10.04
C ALA A 181 23.05 -1.21 9.09
N CYS A 182 23.04 -1.58 7.82
CA CYS A 182 22.09 -1.05 6.85
C CYS A 182 20.73 -1.75 6.95
N TYR A 183 19.73 -1.25 6.21
CA TYR A 183 18.37 -1.78 6.24
C TYR A 183 18.31 -3.29 5.95
N ASP A 184 19.11 -3.75 4.98
CA ASP A 184 19.14 -5.15 4.52
C ASP A 184 20.11 -6.05 5.31
N CYS A 185 20.83 -5.53 6.31
CA CYS A 185 21.67 -6.37 7.18
C CYS A 185 20.84 -7.31 8.07
N THR A 186 19.58 -6.96 8.35
CA THR A 186 18.64 -7.81 9.10
C THR A 186 17.54 -8.27 8.17
N PRO A 187 17.34 -9.59 7.99
CA PRO A 187 16.23 -10.13 7.22
C PRO A 187 14.91 -9.52 7.66
N LYS A 188 14.08 -9.11 6.70
CA LYS A 188 12.73 -8.62 6.93
C LYS A 188 11.74 -9.73 6.58
N GLU A 189 10.68 -9.87 7.36
CA GLU A 189 9.60 -10.79 7.01
C GLU A 189 9.04 -10.39 5.65
N THR A 190 9.12 -11.30 4.68
CA THR A 190 8.52 -11.09 3.37
C THR A 190 7.01 -11.27 3.48
N PRO A 191 6.21 -10.52 2.69
CA PRO A 191 4.78 -10.80 2.58
C PRO A 191 4.53 -12.28 2.30
N LYS A 192 3.53 -12.88 2.96
CA LYS A 192 3.20 -14.29 2.77
C LYS A 192 2.78 -14.52 1.32
N SER A 193 3.57 -15.31 0.59
CA SER A 193 3.17 -15.85 -0.71
C SER A 193 2.53 -17.22 -0.49
N PHE A 194 1.46 -17.50 -1.21
CA PHE A 194 0.75 -18.77 -1.14
C PHE A 194 1.00 -19.57 -2.42
N PRO A 195 1.23 -20.90 -2.35
CA PRO A 195 1.36 -21.72 -3.53
C PRO A 195 0.13 -21.62 -4.45
N VAL A 196 0.35 -21.54 -5.77
CA VAL A 196 -0.73 -21.42 -6.75
C VAL A 196 -1.75 -22.56 -6.63
N CYS A 197 -1.29 -23.79 -6.37
CA CYS A 197 -2.16 -24.94 -6.13
C CYS A 197 -3.08 -24.76 -4.91
N THR A 198 -2.61 -24.11 -3.85
CA THR A 198 -3.44 -23.77 -2.68
C THR A 198 -4.52 -22.76 -3.04
N ILE A 199 -4.20 -21.77 -3.87
CA ILE A 199 -5.15 -20.72 -4.27
C ILE A 199 -6.19 -21.25 -5.27
N ARG A 200 -5.76 -21.96 -6.31
CA ARG A 200 -6.62 -22.44 -7.40
C ARG A 200 -7.39 -23.70 -7.04
N SER A 201 -6.79 -24.62 -6.31
CA SER A 201 -7.32 -25.98 -6.13
C SER A 201 -7.74 -26.28 -4.70
N THR A 202 -6.95 -25.91 -3.69
CA THR A 202 -7.22 -26.39 -2.32
C THR A 202 -7.10 -25.32 -1.24
N PRO A 203 -7.95 -24.28 -1.28
CA PRO A 203 -7.96 -23.26 -0.24
C PRO A 203 -8.42 -23.87 1.09
N SER A 204 -7.80 -23.42 2.17
CA SER A 204 -8.13 -23.85 3.55
C SER A 204 -8.35 -22.70 4.54
N GLN A 205 -8.24 -21.45 4.08
CA GLN A 205 -8.32 -20.24 4.91
C GLN A 205 -8.98 -19.12 4.11
N PRO A 206 -9.66 -18.16 4.76
CA PRO A 206 -10.31 -17.06 4.06
C PRO A 206 -9.36 -16.26 3.16
N ILE A 207 -8.10 -16.07 3.59
CA ILE A 207 -7.09 -15.35 2.79
C ILE A 207 -6.83 -16.02 1.44
N HIS A 208 -6.92 -17.35 1.33
CA HIS A 208 -6.74 -18.05 0.06
C HIS A 208 -7.85 -17.72 -0.93
N CYS A 209 -9.10 -17.63 -0.45
CA CYS A 209 -10.25 -17.23 -1.26
C CYS A 209 -10.17 -15.75 -1.67
N ILE A 210 -9.68 -14.89 -0.78
CA ILE A 210 -9.46 -13.46 -1.04
C ILE A 210 -8.38 -13.26 -2.10
N VAL A 211 -7.23 -13.94 -1.96
CA VAL A 211 -6.14 -13.89 -2.94
C VAL A 211 -6.59 -14.42 -4.30
N TRP A 212 -7.42 -15.48 -4.32
CA TRP A 212 -8.04 -15.99 -5.55
C TRP A 212 -8.96 -14.95 -6.22
N GLY A 213 -9.86 -14.32 -5.47
CA GLY A 213 -10.75 -13.30 -6.04
C GLY A 213 -9.98 -12.07 -6.55
N LYS A 214 -9.01 -11.61 -5.76
CA LYS A 214 -8.20 -10.42 -6.03
C LYS A 214 -7.21 -10.60 -7.17
N SER A 215 -6.39 -11.64 -7.11
CA SER A 215 -5.17 -11.73 -7.93
C SER A 215 -5.32 -12.67 -9.11
N TYR A 216 -6.33 -13.55 -9.08
CA TYR A 216 -6.65 -14.46 -10.17
C TYR A 216 -7.93 -13.99 -10.88
N LEU A 217 -9.09 -14.10 -10.22
CA LEU A 217 -10.38 -13.90 -10.90
C LEU A 217 -10.55 -12.49 -11.49
N LEU A 218 -10.21 -11.44 -10.72
CA LEU A 218 -10.31 -10.06 -11.21
C LEU A 218 -9.37 -9.83 -12.40
N ASN A 219 -8.13 -10.33 -12.33
CA ASN A 219 -7.13 -10.18 -13.38
C ASN A 219 -7.52 -10.94 -14.67
N GLU A 220 -8.06 -12.14 -14.54
CA GLU A 220 -8.54 -12.92 -15.68
C GLU A 220 -9.63 -12.16 -16.46
N MET A 221 -10.57 -11.53 -15.75
CA MET A 221 -11.72 -10.87 -16.37
C MET A 221 -11.42 -9.44 -16.81
N PHE A 222 -10.67 -8.68 -16.01
CA PHE A 222 -10.49 -7.24 -16.20
C PHE A 222 -9.03 -6.77 -16.22
N GLY A 223 -8.06 -7.64 -15.91
CA GLY A 223 -6.62 -7.33 -15.90
C GLY A 223 -5.90 -7.68 -17.20
N ALA A 224 -4.58 -7.51 -17.24
CA ALA A 224 -3.76 -8.13 -18.27
C ALA A 224 -3.81 -9.65 -18.08
N SER A 225 -4.19 -10.43 -19.11
CA SER A 225 -4.13 -11.89 -19.03
C SER A 225 -2.67 -12.30 -18.79
N GLU A 226 -2.37 -12.94 -17.66
CA GLU A 226 -1.01 -13.36 -17.29
C GLU A 226 -0.45 -14.46 -18.22
N ASP A 227 -1.29 -14.95 -19.13
CA ASP A 227 -1.07 -15.95 -20.19
C ASP A 227 -0.02 -15.57 -21.27
N GLU A 228 0.82 -14.55 -21.08
CA GLU A 228 2.07 -14.44 -21.89
C GLU A 228 3.33 -14.72 -21.06
N SER A 229 3.26 -14.64 -19.73
CA SER A 229 4.45 -14.77 -18.86
C SER A 229 4.55 -16.10 -18.12
N ALA A 230 3.43 -16.81 -17.92
CA ALA A 230 3.42 -18.13 -17.29
C ALA A 230 3.88 -19.28 -18.22
N PHE A 231 4.12 -18.98 -19.51
CA PHE A 231 4.45 -19.97 -20.54
C PHE A 231 5.94 -20.36 -20.61
N ASP A 232 6.81 -19.81 -19.76
CA ASP A 232 8.27 -19.98 -19.91
C ASP A 232 8.91 -21.05 -19.01
N HIS A 233 8.13 -21.86 -18.27
CA HIS A 233 8.70 -22.81 -17.28
C HIS A 233 8.25 -24.28 -17.36
N THR A 234 7.71 -24.77 -18.48
CA THR A 234 7.56 -26.22 -18.70
C THR A 234 7.79 -26.60 -20.17
N GLN A 235 9.06 -26.59 -20.60
CA GLN A 235 9.51 -27.37 -21.77
C GLN A 235 9.80 -28.82 -21.37
N ASP A 236 8.90 -29.47 -20.65
CA ASP A 236 8.95 -30.93 -20.44
C ASP A 236 7.82 -31.57 -21.24
N GLN A 237 8.18 -32.47 -22.16
CA GLN A 237 7.29 -33.08 -23.16
C GLN A 237 6.27 -34.07 -22.60
N ASP A 238 6.19 -34.26 -21.28
CA ASP A 238 5.45 -35.36 -20.65
C ASP A 238 3.97 -35.07 -20.32
N ASN A 239 3.47 -33.85 -20.49
CA ASN A 239 2.09 -33.49 -20.08
C ASN A 239 1.24 -32.87 -21.20
N ALA A 240 1.19 -33.51 -22.38
CA ALA A 240 0.35 -33.06 -23.50
C ALA A 240 -1.16 -32.95 -23.14
N GLU A 241 -1.65 -33.82 -22.25
CA GLU A 241 -3.03 -33.76 -21.74
C GLU A 241 -3.25 -32.54 -20.83
N GLU A 242 -2.32 -32.25 -19.91
CA GLU A 242 -2.39 -31.07 -19.04
C GLU A 242 -2.31 -29.77 -19.84
N ILE A 243 -1.42 -29.71 -20.84
CA ILE A 243 -1.32 -28.58 -21.79
C ILE A 243 -2.62 -28.42 -22.58
N GLY A 244 -3.26 -29.52 -22.98
CA GLY A 244 -4.55 -29.51 -23.66
C GLY A 244 -5.69 -29.01 -22.78
N GLU A 245 -5.72 -29.39 -21.50
CA GLU A 245 -6.71 -28.91 -20.53
C GLU A 245 -6.52 -27.43 -20.19
N LEU A 246 -5.27 -26.98 -19.99
CA LEU A 246 -4.94 -25.58 -19.75
C LEU A 246 -5.34 -24.68 -20.93
N LYS A 247 -5.11 -25.13 -22.17
CA LYS A 247 -5.58 -24.42 -23.37
C LYS A 247 -7.09 -24.30 -23.42
N LYS A 248 -7.82 -25.38 -23.12
CA LYS A 248 -9.29 -25.35 -23.06
C LYS A 248 -9.79 -24.40 -21.97
N GLU A 249 -9.10 -24.35 -20.83
CA GLU A 249 -9.43 -23.44 -19.73
C GLU A 249 -9.24 -21.97 -20.14
N SER A 250 -8.09 -21.64 -20.73
CA SER A 250 -7.78 -20.29 -21.24
C SER A 250 -8.77 -19.86 -22.33
N GLU A 251 -9.10 -20.74 -23.29
CA GLU A 251 -10.11 -20.46 -24.32
C GLU A 251 -11.51 -20.20 -23.74
N ALA A 252 -11.90 -20.95 -22.70
CA ALA A 252 -13.18 -20.76 -22.04
C ALA A 252 -13.24 -19.40 -21.31
N LEU A 253 -12.19 -19.04 -20.58
CA LEU A 253 -12.09 -17.74 -19.89
C LEU A 253 -12.05 -16.58 -20.87
N LYS A 254 -11.35 -16.73 -22.00
CA LYS A 254 -11.33 -15.73 -23.06
C LYS A 254 -12.73 -15.45 -23.62
N LYS A 255 -13.52 -16.49 -23.90
CA LYS A 255 -14.92 -16.32 -24.36
C LYS A 255 -15.78 -15.60 -23.33
N ILE A 256 -15.59 -15.89 -22.04
CA ILE A 256 -16.32 -15.21 -20.96
C ILE A 256 -15.89 -13.74 -20.87
N ARG A 257 -14.60 -13.45 -21.05
CA ARG A 257 -14.07 -12.09 -21.08
C ARG A 257 -14.59 -11.27 -22.27
N GLU A 258 -14.84 -11.90 -23.42
CA GLU A 258 -15.50 -11.28 -24.57
C GLU A 258 -16.97 -10.95 -24.28
N ALA A 259 -17.61 -11.65 -23.36
CA ALA A 259 -18.99 -11.38 -22.93
C ALA A 259 -19.11 -10.21 -21.95
N VAL A 260 -18.01 -9.62 -21.44
CA VAL A 260 -18.05 -8.47 -20.53
C VAL A 260 -18.95 -7.36 -21.06
N GLY A 261 -19.97 -6.99 -20.28
CA GLY A 261 -20.98 -6.00 -20.65
C GLY A 261 -22.28 -6.55 -21.24
N SER A 262 -22.37 -7.87 -21.47
CA SER A 262 -23.62 -8.56 -21.81
C SER A 262 -24.43 -8.91 -20.55
N GLU A 263 -25.73 -9.16 -20.73
CA GLU A 263 -26.62 -9.61 -19.63
C GLU A 263 -26.28 -11.02 -19.15
N GLU A 264 -25.71 -11.86 -20.03
CA GLU A 264 -25.35 -13.25 -19.71
C GLU A 264 -24.01 -13.38 -18.96
N PHE A 265 -23.17 -12.35 -18.97
CA PHE A 265 -21.81 -12.40 -18.42
C PHE A 265 -21.74 -12.86 -16.96
N PRO A 266 -22.55 -12.33 -16.02
CA PRO A 266 -22.50 -12.78 -14.62
C PRO A 266 -22.78 -14.27 -14.47
N GLN A 267 -23.78 -14.79 -15.20
CA GLN A 267 -24.10 -16.21 -15.19
C GLN A 267 -22.99 -17.05 -15.82
N LEU A 268 -22.47 -16.66 -16.99
CA LEU A 268 -21.40 -17.38 -17.68
C LEU A 268 -20.15 -17.50 -16.81
N LEU A 269 -19.76 -16.41 -16.14
CA LEU A 269 -18.63 -16.41 -15.23
C LEU A 269 -18.91 -17.29 -14.01
N PHE A 270 -20.07 -17.14 -13.37
CA PHE A 270 -20.43 -17.93 -12.20
C PHE A 270 -20.45 -19.43 -12.50
N ASP A 271 -21.14 -19.84 -13.56
CA ASP A 271 -21.25 -21.24 -13.98
C ASP A 271 -19.87 -21.82 -14.32
N LYS A 272 -18.94 -21.02 -14.87
CA LYS A 272 -17.57 -21.47 -15.08
C LYS A 272 -16.83 -21.72 -13.76
N VAL A 273 -16.74 -20.71 -12.89
CA VAL A 273 -15.77 -20.70 -11.78
C VAL A 273 -16.30 -21.30 -10.47
N PHE A 274 -17.63 -21.31 -10.29
CA PHE A 274 -18.29 -21.81 -9.08
C PHE A 274 -19.08 -23.11 -9.30
N LYS A 275 -19.25 -23.52 -10.56
CA LYS A 275 -19.89 -24.81 -10.90
C LYS A 275 -18.93 -25.73 -11.66
N ALA A 276 -18.66 -25.47 -12.93
CA ALA A 276 -17.91 -26.38 -13.80
C ALA A 276 -16.49 -26.66 -13.28
N ASP A 277 -15.76 -25.62 -12.85
CA ASP A 277 -14.42 -25.80 -12.27
C ASP A 277 -14.44 -26.55 -10.94
N ILE A 278 -15.50 -26.36 -10.14
CA ILE A 278 -15.65 -27.06 -8.86
C ILE A 278 -16.03 -28.52 -9.08
N GLU A 279 -16.90 -28.83 -10.03
CA GLU A 279 -17.25 -30.20 -10.42
C GLU A 279 -16.04 -30.97 -10.94
N ARG A 280 -15.24 -30.33 -11.81
CA ARG A 280 -13.96 -30.88 -12.29
C ARG A 280 -12.98 -31.12 -11.14
N LEU A 281 -12.85 -30.15 -10.23
CA LEU A 281 -11.95 -30.28 -9.10
C LEU A 281 -12.42 -31.36 -8.11
N ARG A 282 -13.73 -31.49 -7.92
CA ARG A 282 -14.36 -32.52 -7.09
C ARG A 282 -14.16 -33.94 -7.65
N SER A 283 -14.07 -34.11 -8.97
CA SER A 283 -13.85 -35.43 -9.60
C SER A 283 -12.45 -36.02 -9.31
N MET A 284 -11.50 -35.19 -8.86
CA MET A 284 -10.18 -35.63 -8.43
C MET A 284 -10.24 -36.22 -7.00
N GLU A 285 -10.85 -37.39 -6.85
CA GLU A 285 -11.21 -38.03 -5.57
C GLU A 285 -10.04 -38.14 -4.57
N ASP A 286 -8.83 -38.41 -5.06
CA ASP A 286 -7.62 -38.53 -4.24
C ASP A 286 -7.32 -37.25 -3.43
N MET A 287 -7.67 -36.08 -3.94
CA MET A 287 -7.44 -34.80 -3.25
C MET A 287 -8.33 -34.62 -2.01
N TRP A 288 -9.42 -35.38 -1.91
CA TRP A 288 -10.50 -35.20 -0.93
C TRP A 288 -10.56 -36.29 0.13
N LYS A 289 -9.59 -37.22 0.14
CA LYS A 289 -9.52 -38.30 1.15
C LYS A 289 -9.35 -37.78 2.58
N SER A 290 -8.65 -36.66 2.75
CA SER A 290 -8.29 -36.09 4.07
C SER A 290 -9.00 -34.77 4.40
N ARG A 291 -9.92 -34.31 3.56
CA ARG A 291 -10.61 -33.02 3.70
C ARG A 291 -11.95 -33.04 2.97
N GLN A 292 -12.87 -32.17 3.38
CA GLN A 292 -14.18 -32.08 2.75
C GLN A 292 -14.05 -31.66 1.28
N ALA A 293 -14.71 -32.42 0.39
CA ALA A 293 -14.80 -32.07 -1.02
C ALA A 293 -15.66 -30.81 -1.22
N PRO A 294 -15.30 -29.93 -2.16
CA PRO A 294 -16.04 -28.70 -2.40
C PRO A 294 -17.41 -28.99 -3.03
N GLN A 295 -18.37 -28.12 -2.75
CA GLN A 295 -19.73 -28.23 -3.30
C GLN A 295 -19.95 -27.18 -4.40
N ALA A 296 -20.15 -27.64 -5.63
CA ALA A 296 -20.52 -26.79 -6.75
C ALA A 296 -21.86 -26.10 -6.50
N LEU A 297 -22.00 -24.87 -6.96
CA LEU A 297 -23.21 -24.07 -6.83
C LEU A 297 -23.92 -23.94 -8.17
N ASP A 298 -25.25 -23.87 -8.16
CA ASP A 298 -26.05 -23.61 -9.35
C ASP A 298 -26.55 -22.17 -9.34
N TYR A 299 -26.19 -21.39 -10.36
CA TYR A 299 -26.51 -19.96 -10.42
C TYR A 299 -28.02 -19.70 -10.37
N LYS A 300 -28.81 -20.44 -11.16
CA LYS A 300 -30.25 -20.20 -11.27
C LYS A 300 -30.97 -20.55 -9.99
N ALA A 301 -30.66 -21.71 -9.40
CA ALA A 301 -31.24 -22.12 -8.12
C ALA A 301 -30.89 -21.12 -7.00
N LEU A 302 -29.67 -20.58 -6.99
CA LEU A 302 -29.25 -19.60 -5.98
C LEU A 302 -29.91 -18.23 -6.21
N MET A 303 -30.07 -17.80 -7.46
CA MET A 303 -30.82 -16.58 -7.79
C MET A 303 -32.29 -16.65 -7.37
N GLU A 304 -32.94 -17.81 -7.51
CA GLU A 304 -34.33 -18.02 -7.04
C GLU A 304 -34.44 -17.86 -5.52
N GLN A 305 -33.42 -18.29 -4.78
CA GLN A 305 -33.35 -18.15 -3.32
C GLN A 305 -32.97 -16.73 -2.87
N ALA A 306 -32.39 -15.92 -3.76
CA ALA A 306 -31.86 -14.59 -3.44
C ALA A 306 -32.91 -13.46 -3.49
N SER A 307 -34.20 -13.75 -3.64
CA SER A 307 -35.26 -12.72 -3.78
C SER A 307 -35.24 -11.65 -2.68
N GLU A 308 -35.07 -12.03 -1.41
CA GLU A 308 -34.98 -11.09 -0.29
C GLU A 308 -33.68 -10.26 -0.32
N ALA A 309 -32.57 -10.88 -0.71
CA ALA A 309 -31.28 -10.20 -0.84
C ALA A 309 -31.30 -9.18 -1.98
N ILE A 310 -31.96 -9.50 -3.10
CA ILE A 310 -32.16 -8.58 -4.23
C ILE A 310 -32.95 -7.35 -3.78
N ALA A 311 -34.04 -7.55 -3.03
CA ALA A 311 -34.86 -6.46 -2.51
C ALA A 311 -34.13 -5.56 -1.49
N SER A 312 -33.07 -6.07 -0.87
CA SER A 312 -32.32 -5.39 0.19
C SER A 312 -30.91 -4.94 -0.25
N LYS A 313 -30.62 -4.95 -1.55
CA LYS A 313 -29.27 -4.71 -2.11
C LYS A 313 -28.61 -3.44 -1.56
N GLU A 314 -29.32 -2.32 -1.54
CA GLU A 314 -28.78 -1.04 -1.09
C GLU A 314 -28.41 -1.07 0.40
N SER A 315 -29.18 -1.80 1.22
CA SER A 315 -28.87 -1.97 2.65
C SER A 315 -27.66 -2.87 2.85
N ILE A 316 -27.48 -3.90 2.02
CA ILE A 316 -26.36 -4.84 2.09
C ILE A 316 -25.04 -4.12 1.80
N LEU A 317 -25.04 -3.22 0.82
CA LEU A 317 -23.85 -2.45 0.43
C LEU A 317 -23.42 -1.40 1.48
N GLN A 318 -24.36 -0.95 2.33
CA GLN A 318 -24.06 0.05 3.37
C GLN A 318 -23.43 -0.54 4.64
N ASP A 319 -23.77 -1.78 5.01
CA ASP A 319 -23.21 -2.43 6.19
C ASP A 319 -21.98 -3.27 5.84
N GLY A 320 -20.81 -2.63 5.85
CA GLY A 320 -19.53 -3.29 5.58
C GLY A 320 -19.05 -4.26 6.67
N GLN A 321 -19.68 -4.29 7.86
CA GLN A 321 -19.25 -5.14 8.98
C GLN A 321 -20.09 -6.43 9.09
N LYS A 322 -21.29 -6.46 8.52
CA LYS A 322 -22.07 -7.68 8.40
C LYS A 322 -21.35 -8.69 7.50
N VAL A 323 -21.33 -9.96 7.93
CA VAL A 323 -20.94 -11.08 7.07
C VAL A 323 -22.12 -11.45 6.20
N TRP A 324 -21.95 -11.33 4.88
CA TRP A 324 -23.00 -11.63 3.91
C TRP A 324 -23.36 -13.13 3.89
N THR A 325 -24.64 -13.43 3.67
CA THR A 325 -25.08 -14.77 3.30
C THR A 325 -24.59 -15.14 1.89
N LEU A 326 -24.90 -16.37 1.43
CA LEU A 326 -24.45 -16.83 0.12
C LEU A 326 -25.21 -16.06 -0.98
N GLU A 327 -26.50 -15.86 -0.75
CA GLU A 327 -27.43 -15.13 -1.59
C GLU A 327 -27.06 -13.64 -1.65
N GLU A 328 -26.78 -13.02 -0.49
CA GLU A 328 -26.30 -11.63 -0.43
C GLU A 328 -24.95 -11.47 -1.17
N SER A 329 -24.04 -12.44 -1.01
CA SER A 329 -22.77 -12.44 -1.76
C SER A 329 -22.99 -12.57 -3.26
N LEU A 330 -23.95 -13.37 -3.72
CA LEU A 330 -24.32 -13.48 -5.14
C LEU A 330 -24.86 -12.15 -5.69
N VAL A 331 -25.73 -11.48 -4.94
CA VAL A 331 -26.30 -10.19 -5.34
C VAL A 331 -25.19 -9.13 -5.49
N VAL A 332 -24.27 -9.04 -4.54
CA VAL A 332 -23.13 -8.12 -4.62
C VAL A 332 -22.15 -8.51 -5.73
N PHE A 333 -21.95 -9.81 -5.97
CA PHE A 333 -21.12 -10.29 -7.09
C PHE A 333 -21.69 -9.81 -8.43
N ASN A 334 -22.99 -9.98 -8.66
CA ASN A 334 -23.64 -9.53 -9.90
C ASN A 334 -23.60 -8.01 -10.06
N ASP A 335 -23.90 -7.26 -8.98
CA ASP A 335 -23.88 -5.79 -8.98
C ASP A 335 -22.48 -5.22 -9.28
N SER A 336 -21.44 -5.77 -8.63
CA SER A 336 -20.05 -5.37 -8.89
C SER A 336 -19.59 -5.73 -10.30
N LEU A 337 -20.00 -6.88 -10.84
CA LEU A 337 -19.73 -7.24 -12.24
C LEU A 337 -20.39 -6.29 -13.23
N GLU A 338 -21.61 -5.84 -12.99
CA GLU A 338 -22.29 -4.86 -13.84
C GLU A 338 -21.52 -3.53 -13.87
N ARG A 339 -21.15 -3.00 -12.68
CA ARG A 339 -20.36 -1.77 -12.55
C ARG A 339 -19.00 -1.87 -13.21
N LEU A 340 -18.25 -2.95 -12.95
CA LEU A 340 -16.94 -3.20 -13.55
C LEU A 340 -17.03 -3.39 -15.06
N SER A 341 -18.08 -4.05 -15.56
CA SER A 341 -18.30 -4.23 -17.00
C SER A 341 -18.53 -2.90 -17.69
N LYS A 342 -19.39 -2.04 -17.13
CA LYS A 342 -19.64 -0.70 -17.65
C LYS A 342 -18.35 0.11 -17.70
N ARG A 343 -17.58 0.13 -16.60
CA ARG A 343 -16.29 0.82 -16.53
C ARG A 343 -15.29 0.28 -17.55
N MET A 344 -15.23 -1.04 -17.76
CA MET A 344 -14.35 -1.65 -18.76
C MET A 344 -14.73 -1.23 -20.18
N LEU A 345 -16.02 -1.16 -20.51
CA LEU A 345 -16.49 -0.69 -21.82
C LEU A 345 -16.15 0.79 -22.03
N GLU A 346 -16.32 1.62 -21.00
CA GLU A 346 -15.94 3.04 -21.04
C GLU A 346 -14.44 3.19 -21.31
N LEU A 347 -13.59 2.47 -20.58
CA LEU A 347 -12.14 2.46 -20.77
C LEU A 347 -11.75 2.00 -22.17
N LYS A 348 -12.39 0.94 -22.71
CA LYS A 348 -12.17 0.48 -24.08
C LYS A 348 -12.58 1.52 -25.12
N SER A 349 -13.69 2.21 -24.91
CA SER A 349 -14.18 3.25 -25.84
C SER A 349 -13.31 4.51 -25.83
N ALA A 350 -12.71 4.84 -24.68
CA ALA A 350 -11.82 5.99 -24.51
C ALA A 350 -10.39 5.70 -24.97
N HIS A 351 -10.02 4.44 -25.20
CA HIS A 351 -8.69 4.04 -25.62
C HIS A 351 -8.50 4.33 -27.12
N ASP A 352 -7.48 5.12 -27.44
CA ASP A 352 -7.16 5.54 -28.81
C ASP A 352 -6.31 4.51 -29.59
N GLY A 353 -6.07 3.34 -29.00
CA GLY A 353 -5.23 2.28 -29.54
C GLY A 353 -3.73 2.52 -29.33
N SER A 354 -3.35 3.57 -28.61
CA SER A 354 -1.96 3.84 -28.22
C SER A 354 -1.73 3.49 -26.75
N GLY A 355 -0.65 2.75 -26.47
CA GLY A 355 -0.28 2.33 -25.11
C GLY A 355 -0.83 0.96 -24.70
N PRO A 356 -0.72 0.61 -23.40
CA PRO A 356 -1.15 -0.68 -22.89
C PRO A 356 -2.68 -0.84 -22.97
N ALA A 357 -3.13 -2.07 -23.17
CA ALA A 357 -4.55 -2.40 -23.23
C ALA A 357 -5.28 -1.94 -21.95
N PRO A 358 -6.52 -1.45 -22.06
CA PRO A 358 -7.33 -1.10 -20.90
C PRO A 358 -7.47 -2.25 -19.91
N MET A 359 -7.17 -1.98 -18.64
CA MET A 359 -7.29 -2.93 -17.55
C MET A 359 -7.80 -2.28 -16.26
N ILE A 360 -8.39 -3.09 -15.39
CA ILE A 360 -8.79 -2.71 -14.03
C ILE A 360 -7.97 -3.55 -13.06
N GLU A 361 -7.13 -2.87 -12.29
CA GLU A 361 -6.39 -3.49 -11.19
C GLU A 361 -7.16 -3.34 -9.88
N PHE A 362 -6.94 -4.27 -8.94
CA PHE A 362 -7.56 -4.19 -7.62
C PHE A 362 -7.09 -2.95 -6.86
N ASP A 363 -8.02 -2.13 -6.40
CA ASP A 363 -7.79 -1.06 -5.43
C ASP A 363 -8.74 -1.24 -4.23
N LYS A 364 -8.16 -1.38 -3.03
CA LYS A 364 -8.91 -1.55 -1.78
C LYS A 364 -9.83 -0.36 -1.45
N ASP A 365 -9.57 0.81 -2.04
CA ASP A 365 -10.35 2.04 -1.84
C ASP A 365 -11.31 2.31 -3.02
N ASP A 366 -11.37 1.39 -3.98
CA ASP A 366 -12.33 1.35 -5.07
C ASP A 366 -13.46 0.37 -4.76
N GLU A 367 -14.66 0.91 -4.56
CA GLU A 367 -15.83 0.13 -4.15
C GLU A 367 -16.18 -0.98 -5.15
N ASP A 368 -15.99 -0.77 -6.46
CA ASP A 368 -16.30 -1.76 -7.49
C ASP A 368 -15.40 -3.01 -7.35
N THR A 369 -14.09 -2.78 -7.24
CA THR A 369 -13.12 -3.89 -7.15
C THR A 369 -13.16 -4.56 -5.77
N LEU A 370 -13.41 -3.80 -4.70
CA LEU A 370 -13.54 -4.34 -3.36
C LEU A 370 -14.79 -5.22 -3.21
N ASP A 371 -15.94 -4.78 -3.74
CA ASP A 371 -17.18 -5.56 -3.70
C ASP A 371 -17.04 -6.86 -4.47
N PHE A 372 -16.44 -6.80 -5.66
CA PHE A 372 -16.17 -7.98 -6.47
C PHE A 372 -15.29 -9.00 -5.73
N VAL A 373 -14.18 -8.54 -5.13
CA VAL A 373 -13.27 -9.42 -4.38
C VAL A 373 -13.95 -9.97 -3.13
N ALA A 374 -14.70 -9.17 -2.39
CA ALA A 374 -15.41 -9.60 -1.19
C ALA A 374 -16.47 -10.67 -1.50
N ALA A 375 -17.30 -10.41 -2.52
CA ALA A 375 -18.37 -11.31 -2.92
C ALA A 375 -17.82 -12.64 -3.47
N SER A 376 -16.87 -12.58 -4.42
CA SER A 376 -16.26 -13.78 -5.01
C SER A 376 -15.51 -14.63 -3.98
N ALA A 377 -14.80 -14.00 -3.04
CA ALA A 377 -14.11 -14.70 -1.96
C ALA A 377 -15.08 -15.38 -0.98
N ASN A 378 -16.22 -14.75 -0.66
CA ASN A 378 -17.22 -15.32 0.24
C ASN A 378 -17.99 -16.48 -0.41
N ILE A 379 -18.37 -16.37 -1.70
CA ILE A 379 -18.96 -17.48 -2.46
C ILE A 379 -17.99 -18.67 -2.47
N ARG A 380 -16.71 -18.42 -2.79
CA ARG A 380 -15.67 -19.46 -2.76
C ARG A 380 -15.48 -20.04 -1.37
N SER A 381 -15.53 -19.23 -0.32
CA SER A 381 -15.41 -19.73 1.05
C SER A 381 -16.54 -20.71 1.39
N THR A 382 -17.78 -20.41 0.98
CA THR A 382 -18.91 -21.34 1.13
C THR A 382 -18.70 -22.66 0.40
N ILE A 383 -18.21 -22.63 -0.84
CA ILE A 383 -17.94 -23.84 -1.66
C ILE A 383 -16.98 -24.80 -0.95
N PHE A 384 -15.97 -24.27 -0.26
CA PHE A 384 -14.93 -25.06 0.42
C PHE A 384 -15.19 -25.26 1.92
N GLY A 385 -16.36 -24.86 2.45
CA GLY A 385 -16.67 -24.98 3.88
C GLY A 385 -15.79 -24.10 4.78
N ILE A 386 -15.27 -22.98 4.24
CA ILE A 386 -14.45 -22.00 4.94
C ILE A 386 -15.33 -20.89 5.50
N GLU A 387 -14.98 -20.37 6.68
CA GLU A 387 -15.65 -19.22 7.28
C GLU A 387 -15.61 -18.00 6.36
N ARG A 388 -16.78 -17.44 6.03
CA ARG A 388 -16.91 -16.16 5.32
C ARG A 388 -16.46 -14.99 6.19
N LYS A 389 -16.08 -13.88 5.57
CA LYS A 389 -15.64 -12.67 6.27
C LYS A 389 -16.47 -11.46 5.85
N SER A 390 -16.54 -10.47 6.73
CA SER A 390 -17.22 -9.21 6.39
C SER A 390 -16.45 -8.48 5.29
N ARG A 391 -17.12 -7.59 4.57
CA ARG A 391 -16.47 -6.73 3.58
C ARG A 391 -15.30 -5.94 4.19
N PHE A 392 -15.46 -5.47 5.42
CA PHE A 392 -14.44 -4.76 6.19
C PHE A 392 -13.21 -5.63 6.45
N ASP A 393 -13.40 -6.87 6.93
CA ASP A 393 -12.30 -7.81 7.17
C ASP A 393 -11.58 -8.16 5.86
N ILE A 394 -12.33 -8.37 4.78
CA ILE A 394 -11.77 -8.66 3.46
C ILE A 394 -10.96 -7.46 2.95
N LYS A 395 -11.44 -6.22 3.13
CA LYS A 395 -10.68 -5.00 2.78
C LYS A 395 -9.33 -4.98 3.51
N GLN A 396 -9.30 -5.32 4.80
CA GLN A 396 -8.08 -5.38 5.59
C GLN A 396 -7.11 -6.45 5.08
N MET A 397 -7.61 -7.65 4.81
CA MET A 397 -6.83 -8.80 4.36
C MET A 397 -6.33 -8.64 2.91
N ALA A 398 -7.19 -8.18 1.99
CA ALA A 398 -6.88 -7.98 0.58
C ALA A 398 -5.94 -6.79 0.36
N GLY A 399 -6.11 -5.73 1.13
CA GLY A 399 -5.31 -4.50 1.07
C GLY A 399 -3.98 -4.60 1.80
N ASN A 400 -3.66 -5.72 2.46
CA ASN A 400 -2.53 -5.83 3.40
C ASN A 400 -2.50 -4.65 4.38
N ILE A 401 -3.67 -4.22 4.88
CA ILE A 401 -3.80 -2.96 5.62
C ILE A 401 -3.05 -3.08 6.94
N ILE A 402 -1.92 -2.37 7.04
CA ILE A 402 -1.18 -2.18 8.28
C ILE A 402 -1.96 -1.18 9.13
N PRO A 403 -2.46 -1.56 10.32
CA PRO A 403 -3.12 -0.63 11.22
C PRO A 403 -2.20 0.56 11.49
N ALA A 404 -2.73 1.77 11.47
CA ALA A 404 -1.92 2.97 11.63
C ALA A 404 -2.66 3.98 12.50
N ILE A 405 -1.98 4.45 13.54
CA ILE A 405 -2.54 5.32 14.57
C ILE A 405 -1.75 6.62 14.60
N ALA A 406 -2.44 7.76 14.66
CA ALA A 406 -1.83 9.08 14.66
C ALA A 406 -0.80 9.26 15.79
N THR A 407 -1.11 8.77 17.00
CA THR A 407 -0.21 8.85 18.16
C THR A 407 1.09 8.08 17.95
N THR A 408 1.04 6.86 17.42
CA THR A 408 2.23 6.07 17.10
C THR A 408 3.10 6.78 16.07
N ASN A 409 2.49 7.34 15.01
CA ASN A 409 3.21 8.11 13.99
C ASN A 409 3.89 9.35 14.59
N ALA A 410 3.21 10.09 15.47
CA ALA A 410 3.76 11.27 16.13
C ALA A 410 4.95 10.94 17.04
N ILE A 411 4.87 9.83 17.80
CA ILE A 411 5.96 9.34 18.65
C ILE A 411 7.18 8.98 17.79
N VAL A 412 6.98 8.18 16.74
CA VAL A 412 8.07 7.76 15.84
C VAL A 412 8.70 8.96 15.13
N ALA A 413 7.89 9.90 14.63
CA ALA A 413 8.40 11.13 14.01
C ALA A 413 9.23 11.99 14.99
N GLY A 414 8.82 12.06 16.26
CA GLY A 414 9.61 12.72 17.31
C GLY A 414 10.95 12.02 17.55
N LEU A 415 10.95 10.69 17.62
CA LEU A 415 12.16 9.88 17.75
C LEU A 415 13.12 10.05 16.57
N CYS A 416 12.60 10.13 15.34
CA CYS A 416 13.41 10.42 14.14
C CYS A 416 14.22 11.71 14.30
N VAL A 417 13.58 12.78 14.75
CA VAL A 417 14.24 14.08 14.97
C VAL A 417 15.28 14.01 16.10
N LEU A 418 14.98 13.29 17.19
CA LEU A 418 15.94 13.10 18.28
C LEU A 418 17.21 12.36 17.82
N GLN A 419 17.08 11.38 16.92
CA GLN A 419 18.24 10.74 16.30
C GLN A 419 18.94 11.67 15.30
N ALA A 420 18.20 12.50 14.56
CA ALA A 420 18.76 13.46 13.62
C ALA A 420 19.71 14.45 14.29
N PHE A 421 19.38 14.94 15.49
CA PHE A 421 20.28 15.83 16.24
C PHE A 421 21.64 15.18 16.53
N LYS A 422 21.66 13.88 16.85
CA LYS A 422 22.90 13.15 17.09
C LYS A 422 23.71 12.98 15.80
N VAL A 423 23.02 12.65 14.71
CA VAL A 423 23.62 12.51 13.37
C VAL A 423 24.26 13.82 12.92
N LEU A 424 23.54 14.94 13.03
CA LEU A 424 24.05 16.27 12.62
C LEU A 424 25.24 16.74 13.47
N LYS A 425 25.32 16.31 14.74
CA LYS A 425 26.49 16.53 15.60
C LYS A 425 27.66 15.57 15.30
N GLY A 426 27.47 14.56 14.46
CA GLY A 426 28.45 13.50 14.22
C GLY A 426 28.58 12.49 15.38
N GLU A 427 27.63 12.48 16.31
CA GLU A 427 27.64 11.60 17.49
C GLU A 427 27.08 10.21 17.18
N TYR A 428 27.63 9.54 16.17
CA TYR A 428 27.16 8.22 15.73
C TYR A 428 27.30 7.13 16.80
N ASN A 429 28.21 7.30 17.77
CA ASN A 429 28.33 6.42 18.92
C ASN A 429 27.16 6.53 19.92
N LYS A 430 26.31 7.56 19.82
CA LYS A 430 25.15 7.79 20.70
C LYS A 430 23.80 7.45 20.03
N VAL A 431 23.81 7.09 18.75
CA VAL A 431 22.59 6.69 18.05
C VAL A 431 22.11 5.35 18.57
N LYS A 432 20.79 5.14 18.56
CA LYS A 432 20.18 3.90 19.02
C LYS A 432 19.08 3.48 18.05
N GLU A 433 18.96 2.17 17.83
CA GLU A 433 17.72 1.59 17.34
C GLU A 433 16.70 1.62 18.49
N VAL A 434 15.55 2.25 18.24
CA VAL A 434 14.44 2.35 19.21
C VAL A 434 13.28 1.55 18.62
N LYS A 435 12.64 0.69 19.42
CA LYS A 435 11.51 -0.18 19.04
C LYS A 435 10.40 -0.06 20.06
#